data_AF-A0A376BT43-F1
#
_entry.id   AF-A0A376BT43-F1
#
_cell.length_a   1.000
_cell.length_b   1.000
_cell.length_c   1.000
_cell.angle_alpha   90.00
_cell.angle_beta   90.00
_cell.angle_gamma   90.00
#
_symmetry.space_group_name_H-M   'P 1'
#
loop_
_entity.id
_entity.type
_entity.pdbx_description
1 polymer ?
#
loop_
_entity_poly.entity_id
_entity_poly.type
_entity_poly.pdbx_seq_one_letter_code
_entity_poly.pdbx_strand_id
1 'polypeptide(L)'
;MKINKLALLVSIALLAACGGESARRDMAKVEPQTQVAVETPTSQAAVSVPETVVSASAVMAMAAERDTASPEPAEAAPASASASPVPIVSASAPTEIITHAVSSTRPMVITADLTFRTPDVRKTALAIEQLAAKQGGFVVSNQTNTDMVSSQAFEQSDGMLLIIENYVSKTDLLVRVPRQNAQTFLHSLQPHIDLLQAQNFSAEDVGSLLQRQLLAAQREQQRSKDLGHLNQYTRGNQDERRATIEAQYQAKEQEDEARIQQSELQDKIKFATINLHFSQPEQLVKHTKPNPEAAAREHRPSFWQSAKLAMLSSWNAILAIVLFLLNTWFVWAAIVGGIYGIRRYRQRVPTITEFEVQEWTAEDEPKPSRRRNKFKIQRDDE
;
A
#
# COMPACT_ATOMS: atom_id res chain seq x y z
N MET A 1 -16.22 48.69 -2.35
CA MET A 1 -17.18 48.68 -1.22
C MET A 1 -18.60 48.58 -1.79
N LYS A 2 -19.40 47.65 -1.26
CA LYS A 2 -20.74 47.21 -1.70
C LYS A 2 -20.78 46.27 -2.92
N ILE A 3 -20.26 45.06 -2.73
CA ILE A 3 -20.62 43.88 -3.53
C ILE A 3 -21.90 43.31 -2.93
N ASN A 4 -22.91 43.15 -3.79
CA ASN A 4 -24.28 42.79 -3.43
C ASN A 4 -24.38 41.41 -2.75
N LYS A 5 -24.99 41.40 -1.56
CA LYS A 5 -25.35 40.21 -0.75
C LYS A 5 -26.36 39.25 -1.42
N LEU A 6 -26.68 39.44 -2.70
CA LEU A 6 -27.64 38.64 -3.45
C LEU A 6 -27.02 37.47 -4.21
N ALA A 7 -25.71 37.50 -4.47
CA ALA A 7 -25.00 36.42 -5.17
C ALA A 7 -24.64 35.23 -4.24
N LEU A 8 -24.69 35.41 -2.92
CA LEU A 8 -24.28 34.37 -1.95
C LEU A 8 -25.44 33.48 -1.47
N LEU A 9 -26.70 33.90 -1.64
CA LEU A 9 -27.87 33.15 -1.17
C LEU A 9 -28.44 32.16 -2.20
N VAL A 10 -28.09 32.28 -3.48
CA VAL A 10 -28.56 31.34 -4.51
C VAL A 10 -27.72 30.05 -4.52
N SER A 11 -26.47 30.09 -4.04
CA SER A 11 -25.59 28.91 -3.99
C SER A 11 -25.89 27.93 -2.85
N ILE A 12 -26.69 28.32 -1.85
CA ILE A 12 -27.00 27.48 -0.67
C ILE A 12 -28.28 26.64 -0.88
N ALA A 13 -29.14 26.99 -1.84
CA ALA A 13 -30.41 26.29 -2.06
C ALA A 13 -30.33 25.07 -3.00
N LEU A 14 -29.21 24.83 -3.69
CA LEU A 14 -29.09 23.71 -4.65
C LEU A 14 -28.44 22.44 -4.08
N LEU A 15 -27.96 22.45 -2.83
CA LEU A 15 -27.28 21.31 -2.20
C LEU A 15 -28.18 20.46 -1.28
N ALA A 16 -29.50 20.76 -1.20
CA ALA A 16 -30.44 20.07 -0.33
C ALA A 16 -31.50 19.22 -1.06
N ALA A 17 -31.28 18.89 -2.34
CA ALA A 17 -32.21 18.10 -3.15
C ALA A 17 -31.52 16.96 -3.91
N CYS A 18 -30.72 16.15 -3.21
CA CYS A 18 -30.34 14.80 -3.64
C CYS A 18 -30.07 13.95 -2.38
N GLY A 19 -31.13 13.71 -1.62
CA GLY A 19 -31.22 12.63 -0.65
C GLY A 19 -32.18 11.57 -1.21
N GLY A 20 -31.71 10.32 -1.33
CA GLY A 20 -32.48 9.24 -1.97
C GLY A 20 -31.85 7.87 -1.76
N GLU A 21 -32.05 7.37 -0.54
CA GLU A 21 -31.97 6.02 0.02
C GLU A 21 -31.91 4.76 -0.89
N SER A 22 -31.00 3.86 -0.52
CA SER A 22 -31.11 2.39 -0.39
C SER A 22 -31.76 1.51 -1.48
N ALA A 23 -30.96 0.59 -2.03
CA ALA A 23 -31.42 -0.76 -2.37
C ALA A 23 -30.29 -1.79 -2.26
N ARG A 24 -30.33 -2.60 -1.18
CA ARG A 24 -29.74 -3.95 -1.12
C ARG A 24 -30.46 -4.84 -2.13
N ARG A 25 -29.72 -5.62 -2.91
CA ARG A 25 -30.17 -6.95 -3.37
C ARG A 25 -29.01 -7.94 -3.33
N ASP A 26 -29.34 -9.05 -2.70
CA ASP A 26 -28.54 -10.25 -2.54
C ASP A 26 -28.48 -11.10 -3.84
N MET A 27 -27.49 -12.00 -3.84
CA MET A 27 -27.47 -13.34 -4.46
C MET A 27 -26.98 -13.49 -5.91
N ALA A 28 -25.81 -14.12 -6.04
CA ALA A 28 -25.54 -15.36 -6.81
C ALA A 28 -24.02 -15.63 -6.77
N LYS A 29 -23.50 -16.45 -5.85
CA LYS A 29 -23.23 -17.89 -6.01
C LYS A 29 -22.78 -18.27 -7.43
N VAL A 30 -21.47 -18.42 -7.64
CA VAL A 30 -20.90 -19.26 -8.69
C VAL A 30 -19.82 -20.12 -8.04
N GLU A 31 -20.14 -21.40 -7.88
CA GLU A 31 -19.19 -22.47 -7.56
C GLU A 31 -18.36 -22.83 -8.82
N PRO A 32 -17.17 -23.42 -8.63
CA PRO A 32 -16.14 -23.54 -9.65
C PRO A 32 -16.37 -24.76 -10.55
N GLN A 33 -16.08 -24.62 -11.85
CA GLN A 33 -16.00 -25.77 -12.75
C GLN A 33 -14.59 -26.35 -12.74
N THR A 34 -14.49 -27.50 -12.09
CA THR A 34 -13.48 -28.54 -12.26
C THR A 34 -13.52 -29.06 -13.71
N GLN A 35 -12.39 -29.05 -14.40
CA GLN A 35 -12.17 -29.92 -15.55
C GLN A 35 -10.90 -30.74 -15.36
N VAL A 36 -11.13 -32.04 -15.26
CA VAL A 36 -10.17 -33.13 -15.34
C VAL A 36 -9.86 -33.35 -16.82
N ALA A 37 -8.58 -33.39 -17.19
CA ALA A 37 -8.13 -34.02 -18.43
C ALA A 37 -6.76 -34.67 -18.17
N VAL A 38 -6.82 -35.98 -17.98
CA VAL A 38 -5.72 -36.93 -18.12
C VAL A 38 -5.49 -37.11 -19.61
N GLU A 39 -4.23 -37.03 -20.06
CA GLU A 39 -3.68 -37.90 -21.12
C GLU A 39 -2.17 -37.65 -21.31
N THR A 40 -1.39 -38.72 -21.12
CA THR A 40 -0.06 -38.96 -21.70
C THR A 40 -0.23 -40.07 -22.74
N PRO A 41 0.59 -40.11 -23.81
CA PRO A 41 1.61 -41.16 -23.84
C PRO A 41 2.96 -40.79 -24.49
N THR A 42 4.02 -41.30 -23.85
CA THR A 42 5.18 -42.06 -24.37
C THR A 42 5.71 -41.87 -25.81
N SER A 43 7.01 -41.53 -25.93
CA SER A 43 8.07 -42.25 -26.70
C SER A 43 9.44 -41.58 -26.45
N GLN A 44 10.43 -42.19 -25.76
CA GLN A 44 11.62 -42.92 -26.28
C GLN A 44 12.42 -42.15 -27.37
N ALA A 45 13.75 -41.98 -27.38
CA ALA A 45 14.87 -42.77 -26.85
C ALA A 45 16.24 -42.03 -26.80
N ALA A 46 17.18 -42.57 -25.99
CA ALA A 46 18.63 -42.80 -26.17
C ALA A 46 19.58 -41.68 -26.68
N VAL A 47 20.56 -41.21 -25.88
CA VAL A 47 21.93 -41.74 -25.58
C VAL A 47 22.98 -41.42 -26.67
N SER A 48 23.98 -40.60 -26.32
CA SER A 48 25.41 -40.83 -26.63
C SER A 48 26.32 -39.78 -25.98
N VAL A 49 27.20 -40.25 -25.09
CA VAL A 49 28.45 -39.61 -24.61
C VAL A 49 29.56 -39.94 -25.63
N PRO A 50 30.65 -39.16 -25.70
CA PRO A 50 31.90 -39.75 -25.23
C PRO A 50 32.80 -38.78 -24.44
N GLU A 51 33.64 -39.40 -23.62
CA GLU A 51 34.66 -38.87 -22.75
C GLU A 51 36.06 -39.13 -23.35
N THR A 52 37.09 -38.41 -22.86
CA THR A 52 38.55 -38.64 -22.99
C THR A 52 39.22 -38.22 -24.32
N VAL A 53 40.47 -37.69 -24.40
CA VAL A 53 41.70 -37.83 -23.60
C VAL A 53 42.69 -36.67 -23.87
N VAL A 54 43.39 -36.22 -22.82
CA VAL A 54 44.83 -35.89 -22.69
C VAL A 54 45.66 -35.62 -23.96
N SER A 55 46.36 -34.46 -24.03
CA SER A 55 47.83 -34.43 -24.08
C SER A 55 48.43 -33.02 -23.99
N ALA A 56 49.46 -32.92 -23.15
CA ALA A 56 50.38 -31.82 -23.03
C ALA A 56 51.66 -32.08 -23.86
N SER A 57 52.39 -30.99 -24.14
CA SER A 57 53.86 -30.89 -24.16
C SER A 57 54.54 -30.42 -25.45
N ALA A 58 55.64 -29.69 -25.20
CA ALA A 58 56.82 -29.36 -26.03
C ALA A 58 56.66 -28.21 -27.05
N VAL A 59 57.25 -27.02 -26.87
CA VAL A 59 58.69 -26.61 -26.74
C VAL A 59 59.49 -26.73 -28.05
N MET A 60 59.83 -25.57 -28.63
CA MET A 60 61.15 -25.18 -29.19
C MET A 60 61.02 -23.72 -29.70
N ALA A 61 61.78 -22.72 -29.25
CA ALA A 61 63.23 -22.49 -29.19
C ALA A 61 63.77 -21.69 -30.39
N MET A 62 64.29 -20.48 -30.12
CA MET A 62 65.54 -19.85 -30.61
C MET A 62 65.50 -18.36 -30.18
N ALA A 63 66.30 -17.89 -29.22
CA ALA A 63 67.74 -17.54 -29.31
C ALA A 63 67.97 -16.51 -30.43
N ALA A 64 68.38 -15.27 -30.19
CA ALA A 64 69.67 -14.75 -29.67
C ALA A 64 69.54 -13.19 -29.75
N GLU A 65 70.28 -12.30 -29.08
CA GLU A 65 71.70 -12.20 -28.74
C GLU A 65 71.83 -11.05 -27.69
N ARG A 66 72.87 -11.09 -26.86
CA ARG A 66 73.22 -10.07 -25.85
C ARG A 66 74.02 -8.94 -26.50
N ASP A 67 73.92 -7.70 -26.01
CA ASP A 67 75.14 -7.00 -25.57
C ASP A 67 74.90 -5.82 -24.62
N THR A 68 75.94 -5.58 -23.82
CA THR A 68 76.01 -4.81 -22.57
C THR A 68 76.27 -3.30 -22.74
N ALA A 69 75.92 -2.54 -21.69
CA ALA A 69 76.76 -1.53 -21.00
C ALA A 69 76.12 -0.14 -20.80
N SER A 70 76.00 0.24 -19.53
CA SER A 70 75.80 1.61 -19.01
C SER A 70 77.18 2.29 -18.86
N PRO A 71 77.33 3.64 -18.92
CA PRO A 71 76.91 4.53 -17.82
C PRO A 71 76.41 5.95 -18.20
N GLU A 72 75.65 6.54 -17.27
CA GLU A 72 75.29 7.97 -17.08
C GLU A 72 76.54 8.90 -16.87
N PRO A 73 76.46 10.27 -16.79
CA PRO A 73 75.29 11.17 -16.63
C PRO A 73 75.30 12.52 -17.42
N ALA A 74 74.22 13.32 -17.25
CA ALA A 74 74.12 14.80 -17.19
C ALA A 74 73.30 15.58 -18.28
N GLU A 75 72.10 15.99 -17.84
CA GLU A 75 71.50 17.37 -17.85
C GLU A 75 70.82 18.01 -19.11
N ALA A 76 69.57 18.49 -18.84
CA ALA A 76 68.80 19.61 -19.42
C ALA A 76 67.87 19.46 -20.67
N ALA A 77 66.59 19.10 -20.40
CA ALA A 77 65.28 19.71 -20.80
C ALA A 77 64.93 20.09 -22.29
N PRO A 78 63.63 20.31 -22.66
CA PRO A 78 62.34 19.73 -22.21
C PRO A 78 61.43 19.29 -23.40
N ALA A 79 60.43 18.42 -23.19
CA ALA A 79 59.07 18.52 -23.77
C ALA A 79 58.28 17.19 -23.66
N SER A 80 56.97 17.35 -23.43
CA SER A 80 55.90 16.36 -23.59
C SER A 80 55.71 15.34 -22.46
N ALA A 81 55.09 15.81 -21.38
CA ALA A 81 54.36 14.96 -20.45
C ALA A 81 53.16 14.33 -21.17
N SER A 82 53.33 13.09 -21.66
CA SER A 82 52.21 12.20 -21.91
C SER A 82 51.66 11.72 -20.55
N ALA A 83 50.51 12.25 -20.17
CA ALA A 83 49.72 11.70 -19.08
C ALA A 83 49.30 10.28 -19.47
N SER A 84 50.01 9.28 -18.95
CA SER A 84 49.56 7.90 -18.98
C SER A 84 48.30 7.78 -18.12
N PRO A 85 47.23 7.11 -18.59
CA PRO A 85 46.02 6.96 -17.80
C PRO A 85 46.34 6.09 -16.58
N VAL A 86 46.06 6.61 -15.39
CA VAL A 86 46.04 5.82 -14.17
C VAL A 86 45.05 4.66 -14.36
N PRO A 87 45.44 3.39 -14.11
CA PRO A 87 44.49 2.31 -14.15
C PRO A 87 43.50 2.53 -13.00
N ILE A 88 42.24 2.80 -13.35
CA ILE A 88 41.13 2.78 -12.42
C ILE A 88 41.03 1.33 -11.97
N VAL A 89 41.53 1.02 -10.77
CA VAL A 89 41.33 -0.28 -10.13
C VAL A 89 39.82 -0.42 -9.97
N SER A 90 39.20 -1.24 -10.81
CA SER A 90 37.80 -1.60 -10.66
C SER A 90 37.67 -2.36 -9.35
N ALA A 91 37.23 -1.67 -8.31
CA ALA A 91 36.85 -2.30 -7.06
C ALA A 91 35.75 -3.31 -7.38
N SER A 92 36.05 -4.60 -7.23
CA SER A 92 35.05 -5.65 -7.39
C SER A 92 33.99 -5.47 -6.32
N ALA A 93 32.72 -5.53 -6.71
CA ALA A 93 31.60 -5.44 -5.79
C ALA A 93 31.70 -6.54 -4.71
N PRO A 94 31.40 -6.25 -3.44
CA PRO A 94 31.36 -7.28 -2.41
C PRO A 94 30.23 -8.26 -2.71
N THR A 95 30.57 -9.52 -2.97
CA THR A 95 29.61 -10.61 -3.19
C THR A 95 29.64 -11.63 -2.04
N GLU A 96 30.70 -11.62 -1.22
CA GLU A 96 30.90 -12.63 -0.17
C GLU A 96 30.06 -12.38 1.08
N ILE A 97 29.37 -13.43 1.55
CA ILE A 97 28.65 -13.44 2.82
C ILE A 97 29.62 -13.84 3.92
N ILE A 98 29.81 -12.99 4.93
CA ILE A 98 30.66 -13.30 6.07
C ILE A 98 29.84 -14.13 7.06
N THR A 99 30.27 -15.34 7.31
CA THR A 99 29.60 -16.24 8.24
C THR A 99 30.47 -16.50 9.45
N HIS A 100 29.89 -16.38 10.65
CA HIS A 100 30.55 -16.78 11.88
C HIS A 100 30.21 -18.23 12.22
N ALA A 101 31.23 -19.07 12.39
CA ALA A 101 31.02 -20.46 12.82
C ALA A 101 30.47 -20.48 14.26
N VAL A 102 29.15 -20.61 14.40
CA VAL A 102 28.50 -20.79 15.70
C VAL A 102 28.61 -22.26 16.10
N SER A 103 29.85 -22.74 16.32
CA SER A 103 30.14 -24.09 16.83
C SER A 103 29.90 -24.15 18.35
N SER A 104 28.72 -23.73 18.76
CA SER A 104 28.31 -23.66 20.17
C SER A 104 27.28 -24.77 20.43
N THR A 105 27.55 -25.58 21.47
CA THR A 105 26.61 -26.56 22.02
C THR A 105 25.45 -25.88 22.77
N ARG A 106 25.50 -24.56 22.96
CA ARG A 106 24.49 -23.80 23.69
C ARG A 106 23.25 -23.58 22.83
N PRO A 107 22.05 -23.57 23.43
CA PRO A 107 20.82 -23.21 22.71
C PRO A 107 20.89 -21.75 22.31
N MET A 108 20.95 -21.50 21.00
CA MET A 108 21.03 -20.17 20.45
C MET A 108 19.93 -19.94 19.43
N VAL A 109 19.39 -18.72 19.42
CA VAL A 109 18.50 -18.26 18.35
C VAL A 109 19.37 -17.58 17.30
N ILE A 110 19.31 -18.08 16.07
CA ILE A 110 20.08 -17.55 14.95
C ILE A 110 19.15 -16.73 14.06
N THR A 111 19.49 -15.46 13.86
CA THR A 111 18.83 -14.58 12.89
C THR A 111 19.86 -13.99 11.94
N ALA A 112 19.52 -13.93 10.66
CA ALA A 112 20.35 -13.31 9.64
C ALA A 112 19.50 -12.43 8.74
N ASP A 113 19.93 -11.18 8.53
CA ASP A 113 19.29 -10.23 7.62
C ASP A 113 20.28 -9.88 6.52
N LEU A 114 19.90 -10.12 5.27
CA LEU A 114 20.73 -9.83 4.11
C LEU A 114 20.00 -8.90 3.16
N THR A 115 20.67 -7.83 2.78
CA THR A 115 20.21 -6.91 1.74
C THR A 115 21.17 -6.97 0.57
N PHE A 116 20.69 -7.36 -0.61
CA PHE A 116 21.54 -7.53 -1.78
C PHE A 116 20.84 -7.21 -3.11
N ARG A 117 21.64 -7.03 -4.16
CA ARG A 117 21.14 -6.93 -5.54
C ARG A 117 21.29 -8.25 -6.26
N THR A 118 20.36 -8.50 -7.17
CA THR A 118 20.29 -9.72 -7.97
C THR A 118 20.01 -9.35 -9.42
N PRO A 119 20.42 -10.19 -10.39
CA PRO A 119 20.14 -9.91 -11.80
C PRO A 119 18.65 -10.05 -12.15
N ASP A 120 17.95 -11.01 -11.55
CA ASP A 120 16.54 -11.27 -11.76
C ASP A 120 15.90 -11.72 -10.43
N VAL A 121 15.02 -10.88 -9.90
CA VAL A 121 14.36 -11.10 -8.61
C VAL A 121 13.54 -12.39 -8.62
N ARG A 122 12.78 -12.64 -9.70
CA ARG A 122 11.86 -13.78 -9.75
C ARG A 122 12.60 -15.11 -9.87
N LYS A 123 13.64 -15.16 -10.70
CA LYS A 123 14.50 -16.37 -10.82
C LYS A 123 15.25 -16.63 -9.53
N THR A 124 15.76 -15.57 -8.89
CA THR A 124 16.51 -15.69 -7.64
C THR A 124 15.61 -16.14 -6.51
N ALA A 125 14.40 -15.59 -6.37
CA ALA A 125 13.40 -16.04 -5.39
C ALA A 125 13.15 -17.55 -5.52
N LEU A 126 12.83 -18.02 -6.73
CA LEU A 126 12.59 -19.45 -6.98
C LEU A 126 13.82 -20.33 -6.65
N ALA A 127 15.02 -19.87 -7.02
CA ALA A 127 16.24 -20.59 -6.70
C ALA A 127 16.47 -20.70 -5.19
N ILE A 128 16.22 -19.62 -4.44
CA ILE A 128 16.34 -19.60 -2.99
C ILE A 128 15.31 -20.51 -2.33
N GLU A 129 14.06 -20.51 -2.79
CA GLU A 129 13.02 -21.42 -2.30
C GLU A 129 13.43 -22.89 -2.49
N GLN A 130 13.99 -23.23 -3.65
CA GLN A 130 14.51 -24.57 -3.92
C GLN A 130 15.74 -24.90 -3.06
N LEU A 131 16.64 -23.95 -2.84
CA LEU A 131 17.80 -24.13 -1.95
C LEU A 131 17.35 -24.36 -0.50
N ALA A 132 16.37 -23.59 -0.03
CA ALA A 132 15.80 -23.76 1.30
C ALA A 132 15.20 -25.17 1.46
N ALA A 133 14.40 -25.61 0.49
CA ALA A 133 13.83 -26.95 0.49
C ALA A 133 14.91 -28.05 0.48
N LYS A 134 15.98 -27.89 -0.31
CA LYS A 134 17.12 -28.82 -0.35
C LYS A 134 17.84 -28.94 0.99
N GLN A 135 17.93 -27.85 1.74
CA GLN A 135 18.57 -27.82 3.06
C GLN A 135 17.63 -28.22 4.22
N GLY A 136 16.42 -28.72 3.90
CA GLY A 136 15.42 -29.12 4.90
C GLY A 136 14.71 -27.94 5.58
N GLY A 137 14.80 -26.75 4.99
CA GLY A 137 14.09 -25.55 5.40
C GLY A 137 12.79 -25.34 4.61
N PHE A 138 12.10 -24.24 4.94
CA PHE A 138 10.87 -23.83 4.28
C PHE A 138 10.76 -22.30 4.23
N VAL A 139 9.90 -21.83 3.34
CA VAL A 139 9.62 -20.41 3.13
C VAL A 139 8.39 -20.03 3.94
N VAL A 140 8.50 -18.97 4.73
CA VAL A 140 7.41 -18.47 5.58
C VAL A 140 6.60 -17.40 4.84
N SER A 141 7.30 -16.50 4.15
CA SER A 141 6.68 -15.45 3.35
C SER A 141 7.54 -15.10 2.15
N ASN A 142 6.89 -14.86 1.02
CA ASN A 142 7.50 -14.31 -0.19
C ASN A 142 6.62 -13.16 -0.67
N GLN A 143 7.17 -11.95 -0.66
CA GLN A 143 6.48 -10.75 -1.12
C GLN A 143 7.33 -10.06 -2.18
N THR A 144 6.84 -10.04 -3.42
CA THR A 144 7.47 -9.33 -4.53
C THR A 144 6.64 -8.10 -4.88
N ASN A 145 7.29 -6.94 -4.92
CA ASN A 145 6.68 -5.71 -5.41
C ASN A 145 7.52 -5.15 -6.56
N THR A 146 6.85 -4.52 -7.52
CA THR A 146 7.49 -3.81 -8.64
C THR A 146 7.00 -2.38 -8.66
N ASP A 147 7.91 -1.45 -8.39
CA ASP A 147 7.63 -0.04 -8.35
C ASP A 147 8.06 0.61 -9.68
N MET A 148 7.20 1.43 -10.29
CA MET A 148 7.59 2.30 -11.40
C MET A 148 8.33 3.51 -10.84
N VAL A 149 9.60 3.67 -11.21
CA VAL A 149 10.45 4.78 -10.77
C VAL A 149 10.16 6.04 -11.60
N SER A 150 10.01 5.87 -12.91
CA SER A 150 9.80 6.97 -13.85
C SER A 150 9.04 6.46 -15.08
N SER A 151 8.18 7.31 -15.64
CA SER A 151 7.51 7.07 -16.92
C SER A 151 7.53 8.36 -17.73
N GLN A 152 8.09 8.29 -18.93
CA GLN A 152 8.14 9.41 -19.87
C GLN A 152 7.54 8.98 -21.20
N ALA A 153 6.68 9.83 -21.76
CA ALA A 153 6.02 9.58 -23.03
C ALA A 153 6.47 10.61 -24.07
N PHE A 154 6.85 10.12 -25.25
CA PHE A 154 7.30 10.94 -26.38
C PHE A 154 6.41 10.68 -27.58
N GLU A 155 5.83 11.73 -28.17
CA GLU A 155 5.08 11.61 -29.42
C GLU A 155 6.05 11.34 -30.58
N GLN A 156 5.80 10.28 -31.34
CA GLN A 156 6.54 9.94 -32.55
C GLN A 156 5.79 10.46 -33.78
N SER A 157 6.52 10.74 -34.87
CA SER A 157 5.98 11.21 -36.15
C SER A 157 4.84 10.35 -36.71
N ASP A 158 4.84 9.05 -36.37
CA ASP A 158 3.94 8.05 -36.92
C ASP A 158 2.58 8.00 -36.19
N GLY A 159 2.28 9.01 -35.35
CA GLY A 159 1.08 9.04 -34.50
C GLY A 159 1.14 8.09 -33.29
N MET A 160 2.28 7.43 -33.11
CA MET A 160 2.54 6.52 -32.01
C MET A 160 3.18 7.25 -30.83
N LEU A 161 2.92 6.78 -29.61
CA LEU A 161 3.50 7.27 -28.37
C LEU A 161 4.57 6.28 -27.90
N LEU A 162 5.83 6.73 -27.87
CA LEU A 162 6.93 5.98 -27.27
C LEU A 162 6.92 6.23 -25.77
N ILE A 163 6.61 5.20 -24.99
CA ILE A 163 6.65 5.25 -23.53
C ILE A 163 7.94 4.57 -23.08
N ILE A 164 8.75 5.32 -22.33
CA ILE A 164 9.96 4.85 -21.66
C ILE A 164 9.64 4.79 -20.17
N GLU A 165 9.57 3.58 -19.64
CA GLU A 165 9.31 3.32 -18.24
C GLU A 165 10.53 2.69 -17.59
N ASN A 166 10.89 3.22 -16.44
CA ASN A 166 11.87 2.63 -15.55
C ASN A 166 11.15 2.00 -14.36
N TYR A 167 11.50 0.76 -14.07
CA TYR A 167 10.92 0.04 -12.94
C TYR A 167 12.00 -0.71 -12.15
N VAL A 168 11.72 -0.89 -10.86
CA VAL A 168 12.56 -1.66 -9.94
C VAL A 168 11.69 -2.69 -9.25
N SER A 169 12.08 -3.95 -9.37
CA SER A 169 11.45 -5.03 -8.60
C SER A 169 12.26 -5.29 -7.32
N LYS A 170 11.55 -5.49 -6.22
CA LYS A 170 12.08 -5.79 -4.89
C LYS A 170 11.35 -7.01 -4.35
N THR A 171 12.02 -7.81 -3.52
CA THR A 171 11.41 -8.93 -2.83
C THR A 171 11.93 -9.05 -1.42
N ASP A 172 10.97 -9.29 -0.51
CA ASP A 172 11.18 -9.63 0.88
C ASP A 172 10.83 -11.12 1.05
N LEU A 173 11.84 -11.92 1.33
CA LEU A 173 11.73 -13.37 1.46
C LEU A 173 12.19 -13.79 2.86
N LEU A 174 11.30 -14.43 3.60
CA LEU A 174 11.58 -14.96 4.94
C LEU A 174 11.67 -16.48 4.87
N VAL A 175 12.85 -17.01 5.18
CA VAL A 175 13.16 -18.44 5.10
C VAL A 175 13.56 -18.96 6.47
N ARG A 176 13.05 -20.14 6.83
CA ARG A 176 13.49 -20.87 8.02
C ARG A 176 14.25 -22.11 7.62
N VAL A 177 15.49 -22.21 8.07
CA VAL A 177 16.40 -23.32 7.73
C VAL A 177 16.85 -23.99 9.02
N PRO A 178 16.97 -25.33 9.09
CA PRO A 178 17.53 -26.01 10.25
C PRO A 178 18.87 -25.40 10.67
N ARG A 179 19.07 -25.19 11.96
CA ARG A 179 20.26 -24.52 12.53
C ARG A 179 21.58 -25.09 11.99
N GLN A 180 21.64 -26.41 11.80
CA GLN A 180 22.83 -27.11 11.32
C GLN A 180 23.18 -26.80 9.87
N ASN A 181 22.17 -26.49 9.05
CA ASN A 181 22.31 -26.26 7.61
C ASN A 181 22.27 -24.76 7.24
N ALA A 182 21.98 -23.88 8.19
CA ALA A 182 21.90 -22.43 7.97
C ALA A 182 23.18 -21.87 7.33
N GLN A 183 24.33 -22.33 7.80
CA GLN A 183 25.63 -21.97 7.26
C GLN A 183 25.80 -22.37 5.78
N THR A 184 25.50 -23.64 5.48
CA THR A 184 25.55 -24.19 4.12
C THR A 184 24.58 -23.46 3.19
N PHE A 185 23.40 -23.12 3.70
CA PHE A 185 22.41 -22.33 2.97
C PHE A 185 22.95 -20.93 2.60
N LEU A 186 23.52 -20.20 3.56
CA LEU A 186 24.12 -18.88 3.30
C LEU A 186 25.25 -18.95 2.28
N HIS A 187 26.12 -19.94 2.34
CA HIS A 187 27.15 -20.14 1.31
C HIS A 187 26.56 -20.44 -0.07
N SER A 188 25.49 -21.25 -0.12
CA SER A 188 24.82 -21.58 -1.39
C SER A 188 24.06 -20.39 -2.02
N LEU A 189 23.81 -19.33 -1.25
CA LEU A 189 23.18 -18.10 -1.73
C LEU A 189 24.14 -17.20 -2.51
N GLN A 190 25.44 -17.29 -2.22
CA GLN A 190 26.47 -16.39 -2.76
C GLN A 190 26.47 -16.27 -4.30
N PRO A 191 26.28 -17.34 -5.10
CA PRO A 191 26.22 -17.24 -6.56
C PRO A 191 25.02 -16.46 -7.11
N HIS A 192 24.00 -16.20 -6.28
CA HIS A 192 22.80 -15.45 -6.65
C HIS A 192 22.91 -13.95 -6.29
N ILE A 193 24.00 -13.55 -5.63
CA ILE A 193 24.26 -12.18 -5.21
C ILE A 193 25.09 -11.48 -6.28
N ASP A 194 24.58 -10.38 -6.82
CA ASP A 194 25.33 -9.47 -7.70
C ASP A 194 26.11 -8.44 -6.87
N LEU A 195 25.44 -7.84 -5.87
CA LEU A 195 26.04 -6.90 -4.93
C LEU A 195 25.45 -7.12 -3.53
N LEU A 196 26.29 -7.45 -2.55
CA LEU A 196 25.90 -7.45 -1.14
C LEU A 196 25.93 -6.01 -0.61
N GLN A 197 24.77 -5.50 -0.20
CA GLN A 197 24.65 -4.12 0.29
C GLN A 197 24.76 -4.05 1.81
N ALA A 198 24.11 -4.98 2.51
CA ALA A 198 24.17 -5.07 3.96
C ALA A 198 24.02 -6.53 4.39
N GLN A 199 24.67 -6.86 5.49
CA GLN A 199 24.52 -8.14 6.17
C GLN A 199 24.51 -7.90 7.68
N ASN A 200 23.54 -8.50 8.35
CA ASN A 200 23.45 -8.57 9.81
C ASN A 200 23.32 -10.03 10.22
N PHE A 201 24.13 -10.47 11.17
CA PHE A 201 24.08 -11.83 11.71
C PHE A 201 24.07 -11.76 13.23
N SER A 202 23.05 -12.35 13.85
CA SER A 202 22.90 -12.40 15.29
C SER A 202 22.75 -13.85 15.76
N ALA A 203 23.47 -14.18 16.82
CA ALA A 203 23.37 -15.45 17.53
C ALA A 203 23.21 -15.15 19.01
N GLU A 204 21.98 -15.25 19.52
CA GLU A 204 21.65 -14.95 20.91
C GLU A 204 21.64 -16.22 21.76
N ASP A 205 22.39 -16.25 22.87
CA ASP A 205 22.32 -17.36 23.84
C ASP A 205 21.04 -17.25 24.67
N VAL A 206 20.13 -18.20 24.46
CA VAL A 206 18.84 -18.28 25.16
C VAL A 206 18.81 -19.39 26.20
N GLY A 207 19.96 -19.91 26.64
CA GLY A 207 20.01 -21.02 27.60
C GLY A 207 19.38 -20.69 28.94
N SER A 208 19.68 -19.51 29.49
CA SER A 208 19.07 -19.07 30.75
C SER A 208 17.56 -18.82 30.61
N LEU A 209 17.12 -18.30 29.46
CA LEU A 209 15.72 -18.07 29.14
C LEU A 209 14.95 -19.39 29.03
N LEU A 210 15.51 -20.38 28.32
CA LEU A 210 14.94 -21.72 28.20
C LEU A 210 14.78 -22.38 29.58
N GLN A 211 15.78 -22.24 30.46
CA GLN A 211 15.70 -22.78 31.81
C GLN A 211 14.60 -22.12 32.65
N ARG A 212 14.46 -20.78 32.56
CA ARG A 212 13.37 -20.05 33.22
C ARG A 212 12.00 -20.52 32.73
N GLN A 213 11.85 -20.72 31.41
CA GLN A 213 10.60 -21.19 30.82
C GLN A 213 10.24 -22.60 31.29
N LEU A 214 11.23 -23.51 31.36
CA LEU A 214 11.02 -24.87 31.87
C LEU A 214 10.54 -24.86 33.33
N LEU A 215 11.18 -24.06 34.18
CA LEU A 215 10.78 -23.93 35.60
C LEU A 215 9.41 -23.26 35.76
N ALA A 216 9.05 -22.33 34.87
CA ALA A 216 7.71 -21.73 34.85
C ALA A 216 6.64 -22.77 34.48
N ALA A 217 6.85 -23.53 33.40
CA ALA A 217 5.94 -24.60 32.99
C ALA A 217 5.78 -25.68 34.07
N GLN A 218 6.87 -26.06 34.76
CA GLN A 218 6.82 -27.02 35.87
C GLN A 218 6.00 -26.50 37.05
N ARG A 219 6.14 -25.21 37.41
CA ARG A 219 5.36 -24.59 38.49
C ARG A 219 3.88 -24.55 38.15
N GLU A 220 3.54 -24.25 36.91
CA GLU A 220 2.13 -24.19 36.49
C GLU A 220 1.50 -25.58 36.45
N GLN A 221 2.25 -26.59 35.98
CA GLN A 221 1.82 -27.98 36.05
C GLN A 221 1.63 -28.46 37.52
N GLN A 222 2.44 -27.98 38.46
CA GLN A 222 2.25 -28.28 39.88
C GLN A 222 0.99 -27.60 40.41
N ARG A 223 0.79 -26.32 40.10
CA ARG A 223 -0.42 -25.57 40.48
C ARG A 223 -1.68 -26.23 39.94
N SER A 224 -1.70 -26.65 38.68
CA SER A 224 -2.87 -27.28 38.06
C SER A 224 -3.22 -28.63 38.72
N LYS A 225 -2.20 -29.40 39.14
CA LYS A 225 -2.37 -30.64 39.93
C LYS A 225 -2.91 -30.35 41.32
N ASP A 226 -2.33 -29.39 42.04
CA ASP A 226 -2.76 -29.03 43.40
C ASP A 226 -4.21 -28.56 43.43
N LEU A 227 -4.62 -27.73 42.45
CA LEU A 227 -6.01 -27.30 42.28
C LEU A 227 -6.94 -28.45 41.87
N GLY A 228 -6.45 -29.41 41.05
CA GLY A 228 -7.17 -30.62 40.71
C GLY A 228 -7.46 -31.50 41.94
N HIS A 229 -6.48 -31.64 42.83
CA HIS A 229 -6.66 -32.35 44.10
C HIS A 229 -7.63 -31.60 45.02
N LEU A 230 -7.51 -30.27 45.16
CA LEU A 230 -8.42 -29.45 45.95
C LEU A 230 -9.89 -29.63 45.49
N ASN A 231 -10.17 -29.57 44.19
CA ASN A 231 -11.52 -29.74 43.66
C ASN A 231 -12.13 -31.13 44.01
N GLN A 232 -11.31 -32.17 44.13
CA GLN A 232 -11.78 -33.50 44.54
C GLN A 232 -12.23 -33.54 46.02
N TYR A 233 -11.62 -32.73 46.87
CA TYR A 233 -11.92 -32.69 48.31
C TYR A 233 -12.89 -31.56 48.70
N THR A 234 -13.08 -30.53 47.86
CA THR A 234 -14.04 -29.44 48.08
C THR A 234 -15.47 -29.96 48.05
N ARG A 235 -16.04 -30.25 49.23
CA ARG A 235 -17.46 -30.58 49.46
C ARG A 235 -18.30 -29.36 49.90
N GLY A 236 -17.79 -28.15 49.70
CA GLY A 236 -18.36 -26.88 50.18
C GLY A 236 -19.54 -26.33 49.34
N ASN A 237 -19.92 -25.09 49.64
CA ASN A 237 -21.07 -24.39 49.04
C ASN A 237 -20.96 -24.29 47.51
N GLN A 238 -22.10 -24.15 46.80
CA GLN A 238 -22.12 -24.08 45.33
C GLN A 238 -21.20 -22.96 44.78
N ASP A 239 -21.12 -21.82 45.46
CA ASP A 239 -20.27 -20.69 45.05
C ASP A 239 -18.76 -21.00 45.19
N GLU A 240 -18.35 -21.69 46.26
CA GLU A 240 -16.97 -22.13 46.47
C GLU A 240 -16.54 -23.16 45.42
N ARG A 241 -17.46 -24.05 45.05
CA ARG A 241 -17.24 -25.02 43.98
C ARG A 241 -17.08 -24.34 42.62
N ARG A 242 -17.91 -23.34 42.31
CA ARG A 242 -17.79 -22.55 41.06
C ARG A 242 -16.47 -21.79 41.03
N ALA A 243 -16.07 -21.16 42.13
CA ALA A 243 -14.78 -20.46 42.22
C ALA A 243 -13.58 -21.42 42.05
N THR A 244 -13.64 -22.62 42.63
CA THR A 244 -12.57 -23.63 42.49
C THR A 244 -12.48 -24.17 41.06
N ILE A 245 -13.62 -24.37 40.39
CA ILE A 245 -13.68 -24.80 38.98
C ILE A 245 -13.11 -23.71 38.07
N GLU A 246 -13.50 -22.45 38.27
CA GLU A 246 -12.98 -21.32 37.52
C GLU A 246 -11.46 -21.18 37.68
N ALA A 247 -10.97 -21.24 38.92
CA ALA A 247 -9.53 -21.21 39.21
C ALA A 247 -8.78 -22.39 38.55
N GLN A 248 -9.41 -23.57 38.47
CA GLN A 248 -8.83 -24.73 37.79
C GLN A 248 -8.74 -24.51 36.27
N TYR A 249 -9.75 -23.93 35.63
CA TYR A 249 -9.70 -23.61 34.21
C TYR A 249 -8.62 -22.56 33.91
N GLN A 250 -8.53 -21.52 34.73
CA GLN A 250 -7.50 -20.48 34.60
C GLN A 250 -6.08 -21.05 34.76
N ALA A 251 -5.86 -21.95 35.72
CA ALA A 251 -4.56 -22.62 35.87
C ALA A 251 -4.23 -23.53 34.67
N LYS A 252 -5.22 -24.23 34.11
CA LYS A 252 -5.00 -25.02 32.88
C LYS A 252 -4.66 -24.14 31.68
N GLU A 253 -5.34 -23.01 31.53
CA GLU A 253 -5.05 -22.04 30.47
C GLU A 253 -3.60 -21.53 30.59
N GLN A 254 -3.16 -21.18 31.80
CA GLN A 254 -1.77 -20.79 32.06
C GLN A 254 -0.76 -21.92 31.77
N GLU A 255 -1.11 -23.18 32.07
CA GLU A 255 -0.27 -24.35 31.75
C GLU A 255 -0.11 -24.50 30.24
N ASP A 256 -1.22 -24.40 29.50
CA ASP A 256 -1.25 -24.51 28.04
C ASP A 256 -0.46 -23.35 27.40
N GLU A 257 -0.63 -22.11 27.86
CA GLU A 257 0.14 -20.95 27.42
C GLU A 257 1.65 -21.13 27.65
N ALA A 258 2.06 -21.59 28.85
CA ALA A 258 3.46 -21.83 29.17
C ALA A 258 4.08 -22.90 28.25
N ARG A 259 3.30 -23.93 27.91
CA ARG A 259 3.69 -25.00 26.99
C ARG A 259 3.83 -24.51 25.54
N ILE A 260 2.91 -23.65 25.09
CA ILE A 260 2.98 -23.03 23.76
C ILE A 260 4.26 -22.18 23.66
N GLN A 261 4.50 -21.28 24.61
CA GLN A 261 5.72 -20.46 24.66
C GLN A 261 7.00 -21.30 24.68
N GLN A 262 7.00 -22.42 25.39
CA GLN A 262 8.12 -23.35 25.40
C GLN A 262 8.36 -23.96 24.00
N SER A 263 7.28 -24.37 23.31
CA SER A 263 7.36 -24.94 21.96
C SER A 263 7.85 -23.92 20.93
N GLU A 264 7.41 -22.66 21.03
CA GLU A 264 7.87 -21.57 20.17
C GLU A 264 9.35 -21.27 20.36
N LEU A 265 9.83 -21.25 21.60
CA LEU A 265 11.26 -21.05 21.87
C LEU A 265 12.10 -22.22 21.33
N GLN A 266 11.61 -23.45 21.48
CA GLN A 266 12.28 -24.63 20.90
C GLN A 266 12.34 -24.56 19.37
N ASP A 267 11.27 -24.10 18.71
CA ASP A 267 11.25 -23.88 17.27
C ASP A 267 12.32 -22.86 16.83
N LYS A 268 12.40 -21.71 17.54
CA LYS A 268 13.42 -20.67 17.31
C LYS A 268 14.86 -21.15 17.52
N ILE A 269 15.08 -22.17 18.36
CA ILE A 269 16.40 -22.79 18.57
C ILE A 269 16.70 -23.82 17.47
N LYS A 270 15.68 -24.54 16.99
CA LYS A 270 15.83 -25.58 15.95
C LYS A 270 16.06 -24.98 14.56
N PHE A 271 15.39 -23.87 14.25
CA PHE A 271 15.46 -23.21 12.96
C PHE A 271 16.08 -21.82 13.08
N ALA A 272 17.00 -21.52 12.16
CA ALA A 272 17.48 -20.17 11.93
C ALA A 272 16.44 -19.40 11.10
N THR A 273 16.21 -18.13 11.45
CA THR A 273 15.35 -17.23 10.68
C THR A 273 16.21 -16.33 9.81
N ILE A 274 16.02 -16.40 8.50
CA ILE A 274 16.82 -15.67 7.53
C ILE A 274 15.89 -14.75 6.73
N ASN A 275 16.10 -13.44 6.88
CA ASN A 275 15.40 -12.40 6.14
C ASN A 275 16.25 -11.97 4.96
N LEU A 276 15.70 -12.10 3.76
CA LEU A 276 16.38 -11.81 2.51
C LEU A 276 15.63 -10.68 1.82
N HIS A 277 16.29 -9.54 1.71
CA HIS A 277 15.81 -8.35 1.02
C HIS A 277 16.63 -8.20 -0.25
N PHE A 278 16.02 -8.41 -1.41
CA PHE A 278 16.75 -8.27 -2.65
C PHE A 278 16.01 -7.51 -3.72
N SER A 279 16.79 -6.81 -4.53
CA SER A 279 16.28 -5.96 -5.61
C SER A 279 17.05 -6.20 -6.90
N GLN A 280 16.37 -5.99 -8.03
CA GLN A 280 17.06 -5.90 -9.32
C GLN A 280 17.51 -4.47 -9.59
N PRO A 281 18.56 -4.27 -10.41
CA PRO A 281 18.85 -2.97 -10.96
C PRO A 281 17.65 -2.41 -11.73
N GLU A 282 17.56 -1.08 -11.81
CA GLU A 282 16.53 -0.37 -12.56
C GLU A 282 16.52 -0.85 -14.01
N GLN A 283 15.37 -1.34 -14.46
CA GLN A 283 15.18 -1.81 -15.82
C GLN A 283 14.40 -0.79 -16.62
N LEU A 284 14.85 -0.58 -17.85
CA LEU A 284 14.23 0.33 -18.80
C LEU A 284 13.42 -0.49 -19.81
N VAL A 285 12.11 -0.27 -19.83
CA VAL A 285 11.19 -0.86 -20.81
C VAL A 285 10.70 0.23 -21.73
N LYS A 286 10.85 -0.02 -23.04
CA LYS A 286 10.30 0.81 -24.10
C LYS A 286 9.12 0.09 -24.69
N HIS A 287 7.96 0.72 -24.70
CA HIS A 287 6.82 0.20 -25.43
C HIS A 287 6.12 1.32 -26.20
N THR A 288 5.72 0.98 -27.42
CA THR A 288 5.06 1.91 -28.32
C THR A 288 3.55 1.65 -28.23
N LYS A 289 2.79 2.63 -27.76
CA LYS A 289 1.31 2.57 -27.74
C LYS A 289 0.75 3.56 -28.76
N PRO A 290 -0.37 3.24 -29.44
CA PRO A 290 -1.10 4.26 -30.21
C PRO A 290 -1.46 5.43 -29.31
N ASN A 291 -1.22 6.67 -29.74
CA ASN A 291 -1.48 7.83 -28.90
C ASN A 291 -3.00 7.97 -28.67
N PRO A 292 -3.52 7.78 -27.44
CA PRO A 292 -4.94 7.86 -27.17
C PRO A 292 -5.47 9.29 -27.39
N GLU A 293 -4.63 10.32 -27.25
CA GLU A 293 -5.01 11.69 -27.59
C GLU A 293 -5.05 11.92 -29.10
N ALA A 294 -4.20 11.27 -29.89
CA ALA A 294 -4.31 11.30 -31.35
C ALA A 294 -5.59 10.58 -31.83
N ALA A 295 -5.87 9.39 -31.30
CA ALA A 295 -7.11 8.65 -31.57
C ALA A 295 -8.36 9.42 -31.07
N ALA A 296 -8.27 10.08 -29.91
CA ALA A 296 -9.34 10.94 -29.41
C ALA A 296 -9.47 12.26 -30.18
N ARG A 297 -8.39 12.78 -30.78
CA ARG A 297 -8.45 13.91 -31.72
C ARG A 297 -9.11 13.50 -33.03
N GLU A 298 -8.85 12.30 -33.53
CA GLU A 298 -9.45 11.75 -34.75
C GLU A 298 -10.96 11.44 -34.58
N HIS A 299 -11.35 10.97 -33.39
CA HIS A 299 -12.75 10.70 -33.06
C HIS A 299 -13.46 11.84 -32.32
N ARG A 300 -12.82 12.99 -32.11
CA ARG A 300 -13.49 14.16 -31.54
C ARG A 300 -14.50 14.67 -32.57
N PRO A 301 -15.81 14.72 -32.26
CA PRO A 301 -16.76 15.34 -33.16
C PRO A 301 -16.29 16.78 -33.42
N SER A 302 -16.19 17.14 -34.70
CA SER A 302 -15.76 18.47 -35.13
C SER A 302 -16.49 19.55 -34.34
N PHE A 303 -15.86 20.72 -34.16
CA PHE A 303 -16.46 21.84 -33.43
C PHE A 303 -17.92 22.10 -33.86
N TRP A 304 -18.20 22.03 -35.16
CA TRP A 304 -19.53 22.20 -35.72
C TRP A 304 -20.51 21.06 -35.42
N GLN A 305 -20.05 19.80 -35.37
CA GLN A 305 -20.88 18.68 -34.93
C GLN A 305 -21.21 18.80 -33.44
N SER A 306 -20.21 19.12 -32.62
CA SER A 306 -20.38 19.37 -31.18
C SER A 306 -21.31 20.56 -30.91
N ALA A 307 -21.16 21.66 -31.66
CA ALA A 307 -22.02 22.83 -31.58
C ALA A 307 -23.46 22.53 -32.00
N LYS A 308 -23.65 21.74 -33.06
CA LYS A 308 -25.00 21.29 -33.49
C LYS A 308 -25.65 20.43 -32.42
N LEU A 309 -24.95 19.44 -31.85
CA LEU A 309 -25.45 18.61 -30.76
C LEU A 309 -25.81 19.44 -29.53
N ALA A 310 -24.96 20.38 -29.13
CA ALA A 310 -25.22 21.27 -28.00
C ALA A 310 -26.46 22.17 -28.27
N MET A 311 -26.58 22.71 -29.48
CA MET A 311 -27.72 23.56 -29.86
C MET A 311 -29.04 22.79 -29.92
N LEU A 312 -29.04 21.56 -30.42
CA LEU A 312 -30.21 20.67 -30.37
C LEU A 312 -30.58 20.33 -28.91
N SER A 313 -29.59 20.07 -28.05
CA SER A 313 -29.82 19.82 -26.64
C SER A 313 -30.45 21.02 -25.93
N SER A 314 -29.95 22.23 -26.20
CA SER A 314 -30.53 23.47 -25.67
C SER A 314 -31.93 23.74 -26.21
N TRP A 315 -32.19 23.42 -27.49
CA TRP A 315 -33.52 23.53 -28.07
C TRP A 315 -34.53 22.59 -27.39
N ASN A 316 -34.12 21.35 -27.11
CA ASN A 316 -34.93 20.41 -26.35
C ASN A 316 -35.18 20.90 -24.92
N ALA A 317 -34.22 21.57 -24.29
CA ALA A 317 -34.40 22.18 -22.97
C ALA A 317 -35.43 23.32 -23.00
N ILE A 318 -35.46 24.15 -24.05
CA ILE A 318 -36.49 25.19 -24.24
C ILE A 318 -37.86 24.54 -24.42
N LEU A 319 -37.96 23.48 -25.25
CA LEU A 319 -39.21 22.72 -25.40
C LEU A 319 -39.69 22.13 -24.07
N ALA A 320 -38.78 21.62 -23.24
CA ALA A 320 -39.10 21.10 -21.92
C ALA A 320 -39.68 22.19 -20.99
N ILE A 321 -39.14 23.41 -21.02
CA ILE A 321 -39.69 24.55 -20.26
C ILE A 321 -41.09 24.91 -20.74
N VAL A 322 -41.30 24.98 -22.06
CA VAL A 322 -42.63 25.30 -22.63
C VAL A 322 -43.65 24.22 -22.25
N LEU A 323 -43.28 22.94 -22.35
CA LEU A 323 -44.12 21.81 -21.93
C LEU A 323 -44.40 21.84 -20.42
N PHE A 324 -43.42 22.23 -19.60
CA PHE A 324 -43.61 22.41 -18.16
C PHE A 324 -44.64 23.50 -17.86
N LEU A 325 -44.59 24.63 -18.56
CA LEU A 325 -45.59 25.71 -18.43
C LEU A 325 -46.98 25.27 -18.89
N LEU A 326 -47.07 24.53 -20.00
CA LEU A 326 -48.34 24.03 -20.52
C LEU A 326 -48.98 22.99 -19.60
N ASN A 327 -48.16 22.10 -19.02
CA ASN A 327 -48.63 21.09 -18.06
C ASN A 327 -49.07 21.71 -16.72
N THR A 328 -48.47 22.83 -16.33
CA THR A 328 -48.74 23.54 -15.06
C THR A 328 -49.98 24.44 -15.13
N TRP A 329 -50.93 24.20 -16.03
CA TRP A 329 -52.12 25.03 -16.19
C TRP A 329 -53.10 24.95 -14.98
N PHE A 330 -53.17 23.81 -14.30
CA PHE A 330 -54.04 23.63 -13.12
C PHE A 330 -53.67 24.55 -11.95
N VAL A 331 -52.38 24.83 -11.76
CA VAL A 331 -51.90 25.72 -10.69
C VAL A 331 -52.39 27.15 -10.91
N TRP A 332 -52.27 27.63 -12.16
CA TRP A 332 -52.78 28.95 -12.53
C TRP A 332 -54.31 29.02 -12.46
N ALA A 333 -55.01 27.97 -12.87
CA ALA A 333 -56.47 27.88 -12.74
C ALA A 333 -56.94 27.92 -11.27
N ALA A 334 -56.24 27.24 -10.36
CA ALA A 334 -56.54 27.25 -8.93
C ALA A 334 -56.34 28.63 -8.29
N ILE A 335 -55.30 29.37 -8.66
CA ILE A 335 -55.04 30.74 -8.17
C ILE A 335 -56.17 31.68 -8.59
N VAL A 336 -56.56 31.65 -9.87
CA VAL A 336 -57.65 32.49 -10.38
C VAL A 336 -58.99 32.12 -9.72
N GLY A 337 -59.28 30.83 -9.58
CA GLY A 337 -60.48 30.35 -8.88
C GLY A 337 -60.52 30.79 -7.41
N GLY A 338 -59.39 30.71 -6.70
CA GLY A 338 -59.27 31.15 -5.31
C GLY A 338 -59.50 32.65 -5.14
N ILE A 339 -58.90 33.49 -6.00
CA ILE A 339 -59.11 34.94 -5.98
C ILE A 339 -60.58 35.30 -6.25
N TYR A 340 -61.21 34.62 -7.21
CA TYR A 340 -62.62 34.84 -7.53
C TYR A 340 -63.53 34.47 -6.35
N GLY A 341 -63.26 33.35 -5.68
CA GLY A 341 -63.97 32.95 -4.46
C GLY A 341 -63.84 33.95 -3.32
N ILE A 342 -62.63 34.43 -3.04
CA ILE A 342 -62.36 35.41 -1.98
C ILE A 342 -63.03 36.76 -2.26
N ARG A 343 -62.98 37.25 -3.51
CA ARG A 343 -63.67 38.50 -3.90
C ARG A 343 -65.18 38.39 -3.70
N ARG A 344 -65.77 37.22 -4.01
CA ARG A 344 -67.20 37.00 -3.84
C ARG A 344 -67.61 36.93 -2.36
N TYR A 345 -66.73 36.42 -1.49
CA TYR A 345 -66.98 36.34 -0.05
C TYR A 345 -66.92 37.71 0.64
N ARG A 346 -66.00 38.59 0.21
CA ARG A 346 -65.85 39.95 0.78
C ARG A 346 -67.01 40.91 0.46
N GLN A 347 -67.86 40.63 -0.52
CA GLN A 347 -69.03 41.46 -0.84
C GLN A 347 -70.22 41.25 0.10
N ARG A 348 -70.16 40.30 1.04
CA ARG A 348 -71.30 39.92 1.89
C ARG A 348 -71.24 40.38 3.35
N VAL A 349 -70.35 41.31 3.73
CA VAL A 349 -70.24 41.77 5.12
C VAL A 349 -70.28 43.30 5.20
N PRO A 350 -71.36 43.94 5.71
CA PRO A 350 -71.41 45.37 5.98
C PRO A 350 -71.23 45.68 7.48
N THR A 351 -70.39 46.67 7.82
CA THR A 351 -70.43 47.34 9.14
C THR A 351 -69.98 48.81 9.00
N ILE A 352 -70.99 49.68 8.92
CA ILE A 352 -71.22 50.94 9.65
C ILE A 352 -69.98 51.72 10.13
N THR A 353 -69.70 52.85 9.47
CA THR A 353 -69.00 54.05 9.99
C THR A 353 -70.08 55.11 10.28
N GLU A 354 -69.98 56.13 11.15
CA GLU A 354 -68.86 57.01 11.50
C GLU A 354 -69.34 57.97 12.62
N PHE A 355 -68.48 58.33 13.58
CA PHE A 355 -68.68 59.48 14.49
C PHE A 355 -67.62 60.55 14.16
N GLU A 356 -68.10 61.55 13.44
CA GLU A 356 -67.86 63.00 13.38
C GLU A 356 -66.78 63.71 14.24
N VAL A 357 -66.22 64.77 13.62
CA VAL A 357 -65.91 66.14 14.12
C VAL A 357 -64.44 66.62 14.09
N GLN A 358 -64.22 67.46 13.08
CA GLN A 358 -63.67 68.83 13.03
C GLN A 358 -62.28 69.21 13.59
N GLU A 359 -61.61 69.95 12.72
CA GLU A 359 -60.42 70.75 12.86
C GLU A 359 -60.84 72.24 12.81
N TRP A 360 -60.57 73.05 13.85
CA TRP A 360 -60.27 74.47 13.64
C TRP A 360 -59.60 75.18 14.83
N THR A 361 -58.65 76.05 14.45
CA THR A 361 -58.03 77.20 15.14
C THR A 361 -57.07 76.99 16.30
N ALA A 362 -55.88 77.58 16.12
CA ALA A 362 -55.02 78.04 17.21
C ALA A 362 -54.61 79.50 16.91
N GLU A 363 -54.97 80.40 17.82
CA GLU A 363 -54.25 81.66 18.03
C GLU A 363 -54.09 81.83 19.55
N ASP A 364 -52.89 82.29 19.91
CA ASP A 364 -52.35 82.68 21.22
C ASP A 364 -51.83 81.63 22.26
N GLU A 365 -50.58 81.91 22.65
CA GLU A 365 -49.67 81.34 23.66
C GLU A 365 -50.24 81.26 25.11
N PRO A 366 -49.54 80.70 26.17
CA PRO A 366 -48.11 80.36 26.34
C PRO A 366 -47.75 79.02 27.07
N LYS A 367 -46.43 78.71 27.05
CA LYS A 367 -45.52 77.91 27.96
C LYS A 367 -46.04 77.39 29.33
N PRO A 368 -45.26 76.54 30.08
CA PRO A 368 -44.32 75.46 29.72
C PRO A 368 -44.44 74.21 30.66
N SER A 369 -43.64 73.15 30.45
CA SER A 369 -42.92 72.34 31.48
C SER A 369 -42.73 70.88 31.03
N ARG A 370 -41.46 70.49 30.79
CA ARG A 370 -40.60 69.65 31.65
C ARG A 370 -40.87 68.14 31.60
N ARG A 371 -39.75 67.46 31.26
CA ARG A 371 -39.21 66.23 31.87
C ARG A 371 -39.90 64.92 31.47
N ARG A 372 -39.19 63.81 31.29
CA ARG A 372 -37.75 63.48 31.15
C ARG A 372 -37.73 61.96 30.97
N ASN A 373 -36.66 61.47 30.35
CA ASN A 373 -35.99 60.19 30.60
C ASN A 373 -36.60 58.95 29.96
N LYS A 374 -35.86 58.34 29.01
CA LYS A 374 -34.80 57.30 29.17
C LYS A 374 -35.47 55.93 28.92
N PHE A 375 -34.91 54.93 28.24
CA PHE A 375 -33.54 54.43 28.08
C PHE A 375 -33.67 53.35 26.97
N LYS A 376 -32.85 53.32 25.92
CA LYS A 376 -31.50 52.69 25.81
C LYS A 376 -31.53 51.18 25.53
N ILE A 377 -31.10 50.77 24.33
CA ILE A 377 -30.33 49.55 23.98
C ILE A 377 -29.61 49.92 22.65
N GLN A 378 -28.36 50.42 22.59
CA GLN A 378 -27.04 49.76 22.73
C GLN A 378 -26.89 48.59 21.73
N ARG A 379 -26.42 48.81 20.51
CA ARG A 379 -25.04 49.07 20.02
C ARG A 379 -24.09 47.89 20.23
N ASP A 380 -23.23 47.74 19.22
CA ASP A 380 -21.92 47.08 19.17
C ASP A 380 -21.95 45.78 18.35
N ASP A 381 -21.03 45.51 17.43
CA ASP A 381 -20.04 46.29 16.66
C ASP A 381 -19.48 45.29 15.62
N GLU A 382 -18.88 45.85 14.56
CA GLU A 382 -17.86 45.27 13.65
C GLU A 382 -18.16 44.05 12.75
#